data_AF-A0AAV6A8I8-F1
#
_entry.id   AF-A0AAV6A8I8-F1
#
_cell.length_a   1.000
_cell.length_b   1.000
_cell.length_c   1.000
_cell.angle_alpha   90.00
_cell.angle_beta   90.00
_cell.angle_gamma   90.00
#
_symmetry.space_group_name_H-M   'P 1'
#
loop_
_entity.id
_entity.type
_entity.pdbx_description
1 polymer ?
#
loop_
_entity_poly.entity_id
_entity_poly.type
_entity_poly.pdbx_seq_one_letter_code
_entity_poly.pdbx_strand_id
1 'polypeptide(L)'
;MRETVFALEFRGTAGPSGSSGTTRHARTTAPSQILKTVMRAAAVDASVEHVAGDVAVLDSIVERFPDGSFIESGTIAYGAFGTLSFETVGRGTVGPSPLDGWVHGAVMWKVTAGTGHLTGARGLITSNFVASAQGGVVDNQIARLYLP
;
A
#
# COMPACT_ATOMS: atom_id res chain seq x y z
N MET A 1 8.27 11.13 21.11
CA MET A 1 8.46 10.43 19.83
C MET A 1 8.48 8.94 20.06
N ARG A 2 7.49 8.22 19.53
CA ARG A 2 7.39 6.76 19.56
C ARG A 2 7.51 6.22 18.14
N GLU A 3 8.40 5.27 17.92
CA GLU A 3 8.49 4.55 16.65
C GLU A 3 7.50 3.38 16.64
N THR A 4 6.79 3.21 15.52
CA THR A 4 5.91 2.08 15.25
C THR A 4 6.24 1.51 13.87
N VAL A 5 6.47 0.20 13.81
CA VAL A 5 6.70 -0.54 12.56
C VAL A 5 5.66 -1.64 12.45
N PHE A 6 4.97 -1.73 11.31
CA PHE A 6 3.95 -2.76 11.08
C PHE A 6 3.76 -3.05 9.58
N ALA A 7 3.12 -4.17 9.29
CA ALA A 7 2.85 -4.62 7.92
C ALA A 7 1.36 -4.90 7.71
N LEU A 8 0.84 -4.51 6.54
CA LEU A 8 -0.55 -4.74 6.12
C LEU A 8 -0.59 -5.28 4.69
N GLU A 9 -1.47 -6.26 4.43
CA GLU A 9 -1.78 -6.72 3.07
C GLU A 9 -3.10 -6.06 2.63
N PHE A 10 -2.99 -5.10 1.73
CA PHE A 10 -4.12 -4.41 1.13
C PHE A 10 -4.62 -5.17 -0.10
N ARG A 11 -5.94 -5.31 -0.22
CA ARG A 11 -6.61 -5.92 -1.37
C ARG A 11 -7.73 -5.03 -1.88
N GLY A 12 -7.91 -4.97 -3.19
CA GLY A 12 -8.99 -4.18 -3.78
C GLY A 12 -8.79 -3.95 -5.26
N THR A 13 -9.09 -2.75 -5.72
CA THR A 13 -9.06 -2.44 -7.16
C THR A 13 -8.33 -1.14 -7.47
N ALA A 14 -7.73 -1.09 -8.66
CA ALA A 14 -7.20 0.11 -9.27
C ALA A 14 -7.69 0.20 -10.72
N GLY A 15 -8.49 1.21 -11.03
CA GLY A 15 -9.11 1.42 -12.34
C GLY A 15 -8.82 2.81 -12.90
N PRO A 16 -9.09 3.06 -14.20
CA PRO A 16 -8.98 4.40 -14.77
C PRO A 16 -9.80 5.43 -13.97
N SER A 17 -9.24 6.62 -13.77
CA SER A 17 -9.93 7.76 -13.15
C SER A 17 -10.07 8.88 -14.18
N GLY A 18 -11.30 9.37 -14.38
CA GLY A 18 -11.59 10.43 -15.33
C GLY A 18 -11.43 10.02 -16.80
N SER A 19 -11.32 11.02 -17.69
CA SER A 19 -11.22 10.83 -19.14
C SER A 19 -9.78 10.66 -19.64
N SER A 20 -8.77 11.02 -18.84
CA SER A 20 -7.36 10.81 -19.17
C SER A 20 -6.94 9.38 -18.83
N GLY A 21 -6.55 8.58 -19.82
CA GLY A 21 -6.16 7.18 -19.65
C GLY A 21 -4.89 6.93 -18.81
N THR A 22 -4.22 7.97 -18.34
CA THR A 22 -2.96 7.90 -17.55
C THR A 22 -3.20 7.91 -16.05
N THR A 23 -4.36 8.37 -15.59
CA THR A 23 -4.69 8.45 -14.17
C THR A 23 -5.53 7.26 -13.76
N ARG A 24 -5.22 6.69 -12.60
CA ARG A 24 -5.98 5.59 -12.00
C ARG A 24 -6.39 5.96 -10.59
N HIS A 25 -7.57 5.54 -10.18
CA HIS A 25 -8.01 5.58 -8.80
C HIS A 25 -7.84 4.18 -8.21
N ALA A 26 -7.12 4.09 -7.09
CA ALA A 26 -6.94 2.84 -6.37
C ALA A 26 -7.66 2.94 -5.03
N ARG A 27 -8.43 1.89 -4.72
CA ARG A 27 -9.09 1.72 -3.44
C ARG A 27 -8.92 0.29 -2.96
N THR A 28 -8.20 0.13 -1.86
CA THR A 28 -7.88 -1.17 -1.28
C THR A 28 -8.11 -1.15 0.21
N THR A 29 -8.33 -2.33 0.80
CA THR A 29 -8.56 -2.49 2.23
C THR A 29 -7.66 -3.57 2.81
N ALA A 30 -7.27 -3.41 4.07
CA ALA A 30 -6.53 -4.41 4.83
C ALA A 30 -7.26 -4.64 6.17
N PRO A 31 -7.90 -5.79 6.38
CA PRO A 31 -8.42 -6.15 7.69
C PRO A 31 -7.29 -6.21 8.73
N SER A 32 -7.65 -6.08 10.02
CA SER A 32 -6.74 -6.43 11.10
C SER A 32 -6.18 -7.83 10.89
N GLN A 33 -4.85 -7.97 11.01
CA GLN A 33 -4.17 -9.18 10.57
C GLN A 33 -2.93 -9.52 11.37
N ILE A 34 -2.52 -10.78 11.29
CA ILE A 34 -1.23 -11.30 11.71
C ILE A 34 -0.49 -11.77 10.46
N LEU A 35 0.63 -11.11 10.15
CA LEU A 35 1.58 -11.58 9.14
C LEU A 35 2.62 -12.46 9.83
N LYS A 36 2.69 -13.73 9.42
CA LYS A 36 3.64 -14.71 9.95
C LYS A 36 4.60 -15.14 8.86
N THR A 37 5.89 -15.09 9.17
CA THR A 37 6.96 -15.65 8.34
C THR A 37 7.74 -16.67 9.14
N VAL A 38 7.92 -17.87 8.60
CA VAL A 38 8.72 -18.94 9.22
C VAL A 38 9.76 -19.41 8.22
N MET A 39 11.03 -19.22 8.56
CA MET A 39 12.15 -19.74 7.79
C MET A 39 12.44 -21.18 8.20
N ARG A 40 12.41 -22.10 7.24
CA ARG A 40 12.77 -23.51 7.39
C ARG A 40 13.95 -23.81 6.46
N ALA A 41 14.62 -24.94 6.69
CA ALA A 41 15.79 -25.31 5.91
C ALA A 41 15.54 -25.39 4.38
N ALA A 42 14.32 -25.75 3.96
CA ALA A 42 13.97 -25.92 2.55
C ALA A 42 12.92 -24.92 2.02
N ALA A 43 12.38 -24.05 2.87
CA ALA A 43 11.26 -23.18 2.51
C ALA A 43 11.15 -21.94 3.41
N VAL A 44 10.50 -20.89 2.89
CA VAL A 44 10.00 -19.78 3.68
C VAL A 44 8.48 -19.84 3.60
N ASP A 45 7.84 -20.14 4.73
CA ASP A 45 6.39 -20.17 4.82
C ASP A 45 5.88 -18.80 5.26
N ALA A 46 4.93 -18.25 4.52
CA ALA A 46 4.30 -16.97 4.81
C ALA A 46 2.78 -17.14 4.86
N SER A 47 2.13 -16.51 5.84
CA SER A 47 0.67 -16.53 5.97
C SER A 47 0.16 -15.21 6.52
N VAL A 48 -1.01 -14.80 6.04
CA VAL A 48 -1.81 -13.70 6.60
C VAL A 48 -3.03 -14.33 7.25
N GLU A 49 -3.18 -14.14 8.56
CA GLU A 49 -4.38 -14.51 9.30
C GLU A 49 -5.17 -13.24 9.63
N HIS A 50 -6.43 -13.17 9.19
CA HIS A 50 -7.31 -12.07 9.57
C HIS A 50 -7.87 -12.29 10.98
N VAL A 51 -7.84 -11.23 11.78
CA VAL A 51 -8.31 -11.23 13.16
C VAL A 51 -9.35 -10.14 13.38
N ALA A 52 -10.11 -10.23 14.47
CA ALA A 52 -11.09 -9.20 14.82
C ALA A 52 -10.40 -7.86 15.10
N GLY A 53 -10.94 -6.78 14.53
CA GLY A 53 -10.43 -5.43 14.69
C GLY A 53 -10.91 -4.51 13.59
N ASP A 54 -10.32 -3.32 13.52
CA ASP A 54 -10.61 -2.34 12.48
C ASP A 54 -10.06 -2.78 11.10
N VAL A 55 -10.56 -2.11 10.07
CA VAL A 55 -10.12 -2.28 8.67
C VAL A 55 -9.41 -1.01 8.23
N ALA A 56 -8.19 -1.17 7.71
CA ALA A 56 -7.49 -0.07 7.06
C ALA A 56 -8.02 0.11 5.63
N VAL A 57 -8.12 1.35 5.17
CA VAL A 57 -8.61 1.69 3.83
C VAL A 57 -7.62 2.65 3.18
N LEU A 58 -7.03 2.23 2.07
CA LEU A 58 -6.26 3.08 1.18
C LEU A 58 -7.17 3.63 0.09
N ASP A 59 -7.08 4.93 -0.16
CA ASP A 59 -7.74 5.62 -1.25
C ASP A 59 -6.74 6.59 -1.89
N SER A 60 -6.39 6.36 -3.16
CA SER A 60 -5.29 7.07 -3.81
C SER A 60 -5.52 7.33 -5.30
N ILE A 61 -4.76 8.29 -5.81
CA ILE A 61 -4.65 8.59 -7.23
C ILE A 61 -3.25 8.23 -7.69
N VAL A 62 -3.18 7.42 -8.75
CA VAL A 62 -1.95 6.97 -9.40
C VAL A 62 -1.85 7.63 -10.77
N GLU A 63 -0.73 8.29 -11.04
CA GLU A 63 -0.40 8.88 -12.34
C GLU A 63 0.73 8.08 -13.00
N ARG A 64 0.47 7.50 -14.17
CA ARG A 64 1.44 6.73 -14.93
C ARG A 64 2.16 7.58 -15.97
N PHE A 65 3.46 7.32 -16.12
CA PHE A 65 4.31 7.96 -17.11
C PHE A 65 4.64 7.03 -18.28
N PRO A 66 5.06 7.58 -19.45
CA PRO A 66 5.38 6.78 -20.63
C PRO A 66 6.54 5.80 -20.44
N ASP A 67 7.44 6.06 -19.51
CA ASP A 67 8.58 5.18 -19.17
C ASP A 67 8.18 3.99 -18.28
N GLY A 68 6.89 3.83 -17.98
CA GLY A 68 6.35 2.77 -17.12
C GLY A 68 6.46 3.06 -15.62
N SER A 69 7.09 4.18 -15.23
CA SER A 69 7.09 4.65 -13.86
C SER A 69 5.75 5.28 -13.47
N PHE A 70 5.56 5.53 -12.18
CA PHE A 70 4.36 6.23 -11.71
C PHE A 70 4.65 7.03 -10.43
N ILE A 71 3.75 7.97 -10.13
CA ILE A 71 3.62 8.55 -8.80
C ILE A 71 2.22 8.28 -8.27
N GLU A 72 2.12 8.31 -6.95
CA GLU A 72 0.91 8.08 -6.21
C GLU A 72 0.85 8.99 -4.98
N SER A 73 -0.34 9.49 -4.71
CA SER A 73 -0.67 10.23 -3.50
C SER A 73 -2.07 9.87 -3.06
N GLY A 74 -2.32 9.89 -1.76
CA GLY A 74 -3.61 9.50 -1.23
C GLY A 74 -3.64 9.50 0.28
N THR A 75 -4.59 8.73 0.80
CA THR A 75 -4.78 8.55 2.23
C THR A 75 -4.85 7.08 2.61
N ILE A 76 -4.48 6.79 3.86
CA ILE A 76 -4.72 5.49 4.50
C ILE A 76 -5.43 5.75 5.83
N ALA A 77 -6.69 5.36 5.93
CA ALA A 77 -7.44 5.38 7.19
C ALA A 77 -7.20 4.07 7.94
N TYR A 78 -6.76 4.13 9.19
CA TYR A 78 -6.53 2.97 10.06
C TYR A 78 -7.67 2.80 11.06
N GLY A 79 -8.90 2.64 10.55
CA GLY A 79 -10.11 2.56 11.38
C GLY A 79 -10.30 3.79 12.27
N ALA A 80 -10.62 3.56 13.54
CA ALA A 80 -10.82 4.63 14.53
C ALA A 80 -9.51 5.31 14.96
N PHE A 81 -8.34 4.75 14.63
CA PHE A 81 -7.05 5.29 15.06
C PHE A 81 -6.72 6.63 14.41
N GLY A 82 -7.08 6.80 13.14
CA GLY A 82 -6.86 8.03 12.38
C GLY A 82 -6.48 7.77 10.93
N THR A 83 -6.20 8.85 10.19
CA THR A 83 -5.87 8.80 8.77
C THR A 83 -4.49 9.41 8.52
N LEU A 84 -3.69 8.78 7.65
CA LEU A 84 -2.47 9.38 7.09
C LEU A 84 -2.73 9.91 5.69
N SER A 85 -2.07 11.02 5.35
CA SER A 85 -1.85 11.44 3.98
C SER A 85 -0.42 11.10 3.56
N PHE A 86 -0.23 10.73 2.29
CA PHE A 86 1.07 10.34 1.77
C PHE A 86 1.28 10.80 0.33
N GLU A 87 2.54 10.89 -0.06
CA GLU A 87 2.94 11.08 -1.47
C GLU A 87 4.21 10.28 -1.79
N THR A 88 4.41 9.98 -3.07
CA THR A 88 5.54 9.18 -3.55
C THR A 88 6.88 9.84 -3.31
N VAL A 89 7.84 9.04 -2.83
CA VAL A 89 9.26 9.40 -2.81
C VAL A 89 9.88 8.93 -4.12
N GLY A 90 10.32 9.88 -4.94
CA GLY A 90 10.87 9.58 -6.26
C GLY A 90 9.79 9.09 -7.22
N ARG A 91 9.89 7.83 -7.65
CA ARG A 91 8.94 7.18 -8.56
C ARG A 91 8.74 5.72 -8.18
N GLY A 92 7.51 5.24 -8.34
CA GLY A 92 7.22 3.81 -8.35
C GLY A 92 7.59 3.15 -9.67
N THR A 93 7.80 1.84 -9.62
CA THR A 93 8.11 1.00 -10.78
C THR A 93 7.03 -0.06 -10.98
N VAL A 94 6.70 -0.35 -12.24
CA VAL A 94 5.82 -1.46 -12.63
C VAL A 94 6.50 -2.22 -13.77
N GLY A 95 6.46 -3.55 -13.67
CA GLY A 95 6.98 -4.44 -14.71
C GLY A 95 6.15 -5.71 -14.87
N PRO A 96 6.48 -6.54 -15.87
CA PRO A 96 5.83 -7.84 -16.07
C PRO A 96 5.97 -8.74 -14.84
N SER A 97 4.89 -9.43 -14.46
CA SER A 97 4.94 -10.48 -13.46
C SER A 97 5.26 -11.84 -14.12
N PRO A 98 5.92 -12.78 -13.43
CA PRO A 98 5.99 -14.18 -13.87
C PRO A 98 4.63 -14.91 -13.79
N LEU A 99 3.61 -14.30 -13.17
CA LEU A 99 2.25 -14.82 -13.17
C LEU A 99 1.46 -14.25 -14.36
N ASP A 100 0.93 -15.12 -15.21
CA ASP A 100 0.16 -14.74 -16.38
C ASP A 100 -1.00 -13.80 -16.03
N GLY A 101 -1.11 -12.70 -16.76
CA GLY A 101 -2.18 -11.71 -16.59
C GLY A 101 -1.94 -10.70 -15.45
N TRP A 102 -0.78 -10.74 -14.79
CA TRP A 102 -0.41 -9.81 -13.72
C TRP A 102 0.80 -8.95 -14.09
N VAL A 103 0.87 -7.78 -13.47
CA VAL A 103 2.10 -6.98 -13.34
C VAL A 103 2.49 -6.94 -11.87
N HIS A 104 3.76 -6.71 -11.60
CA HIS A 104 4.23 -6.42 -10.24
C HIS A 104 4.92 -5.06 -10.18
N GLY A 105 5.04 -4.51 -8.98
CA GLY A 105 5.67 -3.22 -8.80
C GLY A 105 6.05 -2.94 -7.37
N ALA A 106 6.75 -1.84 -7.19
CA ALA A 106 7.12 -1.33 -5.88
C ALA A 106 7.12 0.20 -5.89
N VAL A 107 6.79 0.79 -4.74
CA VAL A 107 6.82 2.23 -4.54
C VAL A 107 7.09 2.54 -3.06
N MET A 108 7.68 3.69 -2.80
CA MET A 108 7.85 4.23 -1.45
C MET A 108 7.05 5.52 -1.32
N TRP A 109 6.38 5.69 -0.19
CA TRP A 109 5.65 6.90 0.14
C TRP A 109 6.22 7.53 1.40
N LYS A 110 6.21 8.87 1.45
CA LYS A 110 6.45 9.62 2.69
C LYS A 110 5.12 10.06 3.29
N VAL A 111 5.02 10.00 4.60
CA VAL A 111 3.88 10.54 5.34
C VAL A 111 3.97 12.06 5.35
N THR A 112 2.93 12.73 4.89
CA THR A 112 2.86 14.19 4.78
C THR A 112 1.99 14.82 5.86
N ALA A 113 0.97 14.10 6.34
CA ALA A 113 0.11 14.54 7.42
C ALA A 113 -0.55 13.33 8.11
N GLY A 114 -1.13 13.56 9.28
CA GLY A 114 -2.02 12.61 9.92
C GLY A 114 -3.09 13.29 10.77
N THR A 115 -4.16 12.57 11.06
CA THR A 115 -5.31 13.00 11.88
C THR A 115 -5.56 12.02 13.03
N GLY A 116 -6.36 12.40 14.01
CA GLY A 116 -6.64 11.53 15.16
C GLY A 116 -5.36 11.22 15.94
N HIS A 117 -5.15 9.94 16.30
CA HIS A 117 -3.93 9.50 16.97
C HIS A 117 -2.68 9.52 16.08
N LEU A 118 -2.84 9.84 14.80
CA LEU A 118 -1.74 10.02 13.84
C LEU A 118 -1.40 11.50 13.61
N THR A 119 -2.01 12.42 14.36
CA THR A 119 -1.66 13.85 14.29
C THR A 119 -0.16 14.05 14.52
N GLY A 120 0.52 14.71 13.59
CA GLY A 120 1.96 14.96 13.65
C GLY A 120 2.85 13.77 13.26
N ALA A 121 2.26 12.66 12.79
CA ALA A 121 3.01 11.50 12.32
C ALA A 121 3.96 11.84 11.16
N ARG A 122 5.14 11.23 11.17
CA ARG A 122 6.12 11.26 10.08
C ARG A 122 6.57 9.84 9.78
N GLY A 123 7.13 9.58 8.61
CA GLY A 123 7.66 8.25 8.31
C GLY A 123 7.64 7.89 6.83
N LEU A 124 7.90 6.62 6.58
CA LEU A 124 7.89 6.02 5.25
C LEU A 124 7.01 4.78 5.23
N ILE A 125 6.40 4.53 4.07
CA ILE A 125 5.65 3.31 3.78
C ILE A 125 6.24 2.74 2.49
N THR A 126 6.61 1.47 2.50
CA THR A 126 7.06 0.75 1.30
C THR A 126 5.98 -0.22 0.86
N SER A 127 5.64 -0.18 -0.42
CA SER A 127 4.66 -1.06 -1.06
C SER A 127 5.37 -2.01 -2.03
N ASN A 128 4.97 -3.29 -2.00
CA ASN A 128 5.32 -4.30 -2.98
C ASN A 128 4.03 -5.01 -3.40
N PHE A 129 3.63 -4.82 -4.65
CA PHE A 129 2.28 -5.15 -5.10
C PHE A 129 2.26 -5.94 -6.40
N VAL A 130 1.12 -6.59 -6.61
CA VAL A 130 0.71 -7.14 -7.90
C VAL A 130 -0.62 -6.53 -8.32
N ALA A 131 -0.79 -6.31 -9.62
CA ALA A 131 -2.03 -5.83 -10.21
C ALA A 131 -2.40 -6.65 -11.45
N SER A 132 -3.68 -7.02 -11.57
CA SER A 132 -4.21 -7.77 -12.71
C SER A 132 -4.71 -6.83 -13.82
N ALA A 133 -4.83 -7.36 -15.04
CA ALA A 133 -5.43 -6.63 -16.16
C ALA A 133 -6.87 -6.16 -15.87
N GLN A 134 -7.61 -6.90 -15.04
CA GLN A 134 -8.98 -6.58 -14.62
C GLN A 134 -9.03 -5.55 -13.48
N GLY A 135 -7.87 -5.05 -13.03
CA GLY A 135 -7.76 -4.01 -12.03
C GLY A 135 -7.72 -4.51 -10.59
N GLY A 136 -7.73 -5.82 -10.33
CA GLY A 136 -7.52 -6.36 -8.98
C GLY A 136 -6.10 -6.10 -8.49
N VAL A 137 -5.95 -5.69 -7.22
CA VAL A 137 -4.67 -5.33 -6.59
C VAL A 137 -4.49 -6.14 -5.31
N VAL A 138 -3.26 -6.62 -5.09
CA VAL A 138 -2.77 -7.09 -3.79
C VAL A 138 -1.47 -6.33 -3.50
N ASP A 139 -1.42 -5.62 -2.39
CA ASP A 139 -0.32 -4.74 -2.02
C ASP A 139 0.16 -5.04 -0.60
N ASN A 140 1.41 -5.49 -0.50
CA ASN A 140 2.06 -5.79 0.77
C ASN A 140 2.85 -4.56 1.20
N GLN A 141 2.38 -3.92 2.27
CA GLN A 141 2.98 -2.70 2.78
C GLN A 141 3.75 -2.95 4.08
N ILE A 142 4.88 -2.25 4.24
CA ILE A 142 5.57 -2.09 5.53
C ILE A 142 5.66 -0.60 5.83
N ALA A 143 5.09 -0.19 6.97
CA ALA A 143 5.13 1.18 7.45
C ALA A 143 6.14 1.32 8.59
N ARG A 144 6.93 2.39 8.56
CA ARG A 144 7.74 2.86 9.69
C ARG A 144 7.33 4.29 10.02
N LEU A 145 6.61 4.44 11.12
CA LEU A 145 6.01 5.70 11.56
C LEU A 145 6.68 6.20 12.85
N TYR A 146 6.78 7.52 12.95
CA TYR A 146 7.21 8.25 14.13
C TYR A 146 6.05 9.11 14.60
N LEU A 147 5.47 8.74 15.73
CA LEU A 147 4.35 9.45 16.36
C LEU A 147 4.89 10.39 17.45
N PRO A 148 4.28 11.58 17.66
CA PRO A 148 4.66 12.49 18.75
C PRO A 148 4.76 11.83 20.12
#